data_AF-A0A536L4I9-F1
#
_entry.id   AF-A0A536L4I9-F1
#
_cell.length_a   1.000
_cell.length_b   1.000
_cell.length_c   1.000
_cell.angle_alpha   90.00
_cell.angle_beta   90.00
_cell.angle_gamma   90.00
#
_symmetry.space_group_name_H-M   'P 1'
#
loop_
_entity.id
_entity.type
_entity.pdbx_description
1 polymer ?
#
loop_
_entity_poly.entity_id
_entity_poly.type
_entity_poly.pdbx_seq_one_letter_code
_entity_poly.pdbx_strand_id
1 'polypeptide(L)'
;MEYRIEQLARGLLESPRREGRVTWYGDTHVERLKRIKELQQQGFTLTVIQRFLAGELEASDEALVAAVTRPTAPQTLTLGELAERSGVAEPLLSSLEQAGLLVPVEGGEQPLYPADDLEAIAAGMKLIAAGVPLGALMELGKEHAAAVDRTARQAVDLFDHHVRERIQAEGGETEAAERKLLQTFNDLLEASGTLVRHHFQRSLLRAAREHIEKRG
;
A
#
# COMPACT_ATOMS: atom_id res chain seq x y z
N MET A 1 -26.15 3.06 -27.07
CA MET A 1 -25.17 2.51 -26.11
C MET A 1 -23.83 2.34 -26.85
N GLU A 2 -23.30 3.44 -27.39
CA GLU A 2 -22.17 3.43 -28.34
C GLU A 2 -21.09 4.48 -27.97
N TYR A 3 -21.38 5.34 -27.00
CA TYR A 3 -20.53 6.49 -26.68
C TYR A 3 -19.39 6.18 -25.69
N ARG A 4 -19.36 4.98 -25.09
CA ARG A 4 -18.38 4.61 -24.04
C ARG A 4 -17.17 3.82 -24.55
N ILE A 5 -17.21 3.33 -25.79
CA ILE A 5 -16.11 2.54 -26.37
C ILE A 5 -15.06 3.46 -27.03
N GLU A 6 -15.47 4.63 -27.52
CA GLU A 6 -14.60 5.53 -28.28
C GLU A 6 -13.51 6.23 -27.45
N GLN A 7 -13.70 6.42 -26.14
CA GLN A 7 -12.73 7.11 -25.30
C GLN A 7 -11.60 6.21 -24.75
N LEU A 8 -11.83 4.89 -24.64
CA LEU A 8 -10.81 3.93 -24.17
C LEU A 8 -9.72 3.63 -25.22
N ALA A 9 -10.00 3.91 -26.50
CA ALA A 9 -9.08 3.59 -27.60
C ALA A 9 -8.00 4.66 -27.85
N ARG A 10 -8.13 5.86 -27.29
CA ARG A 10 -7.16 6.94 -27.50
C ARG A 10 -6.01 6.85 -26.50
N GLY A 11 -5.04 5.98 -26.82
CA GLY A 11 -3.72 6.03 -26.19
C GLY A 11 -3.03 4.67 -25.99
N LEU A 12 -3.75 3.56 -26.15
CA LEU A 12 -3.26 2.22 -25.77
C LEU A 12 -3.04 1.25 -26.94
N LEU A 13 -3.25 1.68 -28.18
CA LEU A 13 -3.09 0.83 -29.36
C LEU A 13 -2.18 1.51 -30.38
N GLU A 14 -1.18 0.78 -30.88
CA GLU A 14 -0.42 1.18 -32.07
C GLU A 14 -1.37 1.35 -33.26
N SER A 15 -1.02 2.29 -34.14
CA SER A 15 -1.88 2.71 -35.27
C SER A 15 -2.28 1.50 -36.14
N PRO A 16 -3.57 1.30 -36.42
CA PRO A 16 -4.02 0.17 -37.22
C PRO A 16 -3.57 0.33 -38.69
N ARG A 17 -2.96 -0.71 -39.26
CA ARG A 17 -2.84 -0.84 -40.72
C ARG A 17 -4.25 -1.03 -41.30
N ARG A 18 -4.59 -0.17 -42.26
CA ARG A 18 -5.93 -0.08 -42.86
C ARG A 18 -6.14 -1.14 -43.95
N GLU A 19 -7.16 -1.97 -43.77
CA GLU A 19 -7.92 -2.55 -44.87
C GLU A 19 -9.43 -2.57 -44.49
N GLY A 20 -10.20 -1.62 -45.03
CA GLY A 20 -11.67 -1.66 -44.98
C GLY A 20 -12.38 -1.20 -43.68
N ARG A 21 -13.66 -1.60 -43.54
CA ARG A 21 -14.67 -1.05 -42.60
C ARG A 21 -15.08 -1.98 -41.43
N VAL A 22 -14.24 -2.93 -41.00
CA VAL A 22 -14.48 -3.70 -39.77
C VAL A 22 -13.14 -4.05 -39.12
N THR A 23 -12.86 -3.52 -37.94
CA THR A 23 -11.67 -3.89 -37.16
C THR A 23 -12.01 -5.08 -36.27
N TRP A 24 -11.37 -6.22 -36.52
CA TRP A 24 -11.52 -7.41 -35.67
C TRP A 24 -10.66 -7.27 -34.42
N TYR A 25 -11.29 -7.25 -33.25
CA TYR A 25 -10.61 -7.53 -31.98
C TYR A 25 -10.43 -9.04 -31.87
N GLY A 26 -9.21 -9.54 -32.09
CA GLY A 26 -8.89 -10.96 -31.94
C GLY A 26 -8.88 -11.40 -30.47
N ASP A 27 -9.00 -12.70 -30.23
CA ASP A 27 -9.11 -13.36 -28.91
C ASP A 27 -8.03 -12.92 -27.89
N THR A 28 -6.85 -12.54 -28.37
CA THR A 28 -5.73 -12.01 -27.58
C THR A 28 -6.08 -10.71 -26.82
N HIS A 29 -7.00 -9.88 -27.33
CA HIS A 29 -7.46 -8.66 -26.65
C HIS A 29 -8.44 -8.97 -25.51
N VAL A 30 -9.25 -10.02 -25.68
CA VAL A 30 -10.20 -10.46 -24.65
C VAL A 30 -9.45 -11.09 -23.48
N GLU A 31 -8.41 -11.87 -23.74
CA GLU A 31 -7.53 -12.40 -22.70
C GLU A 31 -6.78 -11.31 -21.95
N ARG A 32 -6.29 -10.29 -22.67
CA ARG A 32 -5.64 -9.11 -22.04
C ARG A 32 -6.61 -8.32 -21.16
N LEU A 33 -7.85 -8.12 -21.60
CA LEU A 33 -8.89 -7.45 -20.80
C LEU A 33 -9.34 -8.27 -19.59
N LYS A 34 -9.41 -9.60 -19.70
CA LYS A 34 -9.65 -10.51 -18.56
C LYS A 34 -8.52 -10.42 -17.55
N ARG A 35 -7.27 -10.47 -18.02
CA ARG A 35 -6.07 -10.36 -17.17
C ARG A 35 -5.98 -9.02 -16.45
N ILE A 36 -6.27 -7.91 -17.14
CA ILE A 36 -6.36 -6.57 -16.51
C ILE A 36 -7.44 -6.56 -15.43
N LYS A 37 -8.61 -7.13 -15.71
CA LYS A 37 -9.73 -7.17 -14.76
C LYS A 37 -9.42 -8.04 -13.54
N GLU A 38 -8.72 -9.16 -13.73
CA GLU A 38 -8.25 -10.03 -12.65
C GLU A 38 -7.22 -9.31 -11.76
N LEU A 39 -6.22 -8.66 -12.35
CA LEU A 39 -5.22 -7.87 -11.62
C LEU A 39 -5.85 -6.68 -10.89
N GLN A 40 -6.82 -6.00 -11.49
CA GLN A 40 -7.58 -4.93 -10.80
C GLN A 40 -8.38 -5.48 -9.61
N GLN A 41 -8.97 -6.67 -9.73
CA GLN A 41 -9.67 -7.33 -8.61
C GLN A 41 -8.71 -7.77 -7.49
N GLN A 42 -7.45 -8.04 -7.83
CA GLN A 42 -6.37 -8.33 -6.89
C GLN A 42 -5.74 -7.06 -6.26
N GLY A 43 -6.26 -5.87 -6.60
CA GLY A 43 -5.91 -4.60 -5.97
C GLY A 43 -4.74 -3.87 -6.62
N PHE A 44 -4.24 -4.33 -7.77
CA PHE A 44 -3.12 -3.70 -8.46
C PHE A 44 -3.52 -2.36 -9.08
N THR A 45 -2.57 -1.42 -9.03
CA THR A 45 -2.68 -0.11 -9.66
C THR A 45 -2.63 -0.22 -11.19
N LEU A 46 -3.32 0.66 -11.93
CA LEU A 46 -3.22 0.68 -13.39
C LEU A 46 -1.78 0.88 -13.89
N THR A 47 -0.97 1.66 -13.16
CA THR A 47 0.45 1.89 -13.45
C THR A 47 1.28 0.62 -13.27
N VAL A 48 1.03 -0.15 -12.21
CA VAL A 48 1.70 -1.42 -11.94
C VAL A 48 1.25 -2.47 -12.95
N ILE A 49 -0.05 -2.53 -13.27
CA ILE A 49 -0.59 -3.39 -14.33
C ILE A 49 0.05 -3.07 -15.69
N GLN A 50 0.27 -1.79 -16.01
CA GLN A 50 0.95 -1.37 -17.24
C GLN A 50 2.40 -1.88 -17.29
N ARG A 51 3.14 -1.82 -16.18
CA ARG A 51 4.51 -2.35 -16.09
C ARG A 51 4.58 -3.87 -16.20
N PHE A 52 3.61 -4.59 -15.61
CA PHE A 52 3.44 -6.03 -15.83
C PHE A 52 3.16 -6.36 -17.30
N LEU A 53 2.25 -5.63 -17.94
CA LEU A 53 1.90 -5.83 -19.35
C LEU A 53 3.01 -5.42 -20.33
N ALA A 54 3.98 -4.62 -19.87
CA ALA A 54 5.20 -4.26 -20.60
C ALA A 54 6.34 -5.28 -20.41
N GLY A 55 6.18 -6.27 -19.52
CA GLY A 55 7.18 -7.29 -19.23
C GLY A 55 8.32 -6.80 -18.34
N GLU A 56 8.14 -5.69 -17.63
CA GLU A 56 9.15 -5.08 -16.76
C GLU A 56 9.17 -5.65 -15.33
N LEU A 57 8.25 -6.57 -15.01
CA LEU A 57 8.07 -7.19 -13.70
C LEU A 57 7.85 -8.70 -13.88
N GLU A 58 8.44 -9.52 -13.01
CA GLU A 58 8.33 -10.99 -13.07
C GLU A 58 7.01 -11.47 -12.43
N ALA A 59 6.53 -12.67 -12.79
CA ALA A 59 5.31 -13.24 -12.20
C ALA A 59 5.38 -13.36 -10.66
N SER A 60 6.58 -13.52 -10.09
CA SER A 60 6.77 -13.50 -8.64
C SER A 60 6.54 -12.13 -8.00
N ASP A 61 6.66 -11.04 -8.75
CA ASP A 61 6.35 -9.68 -8.27
C ASP A 61 4.84 -9.48 -8.15
N GLU A 62 4.05 -10.20 -8.96
CA GLU A 62 2.59 -10.21 -8.89
C GLU A 62 2.13 -10.69 -7.51
N ALA A 63 2.61 -11.83 -7.03
CA ALA A 63 2.21 -12.34 -5.73
C ALA A 63 2.59 -11.38 -4.59
N LEU A 64 3.77 -10.74 -4.60
CA LEU A 64 4.14 -9.80 -3.53
C LEU A 64 3.27 -8.53 -3.56
N VAL A 65 3.03 -7.96 -4.74
CA VAL A 65 2.15 -6.79 -4.86
C VAL A 65 0.73 -7.14 -4.41
N ALA A 66 0.20 -8.31 -4.81
CA ALA A 66 -1.10 -8.82 -4.35
C ALA A 66 -1.17 -9.03 -2.82
N ALA A 67 -0.05 -9.38 -2.18
CA ALA A 67 0.09 -9.53 -0.72
C ALA A 67 -0.06 -8.20 0.01
N VAL A 68 0.57 -7.14 -0.52
CA VAL A 68 0.48 -5.78 0.02
C VAL A 68 -0.93 -5.21 -0.19
N THR A 69 -1.65 -5.65 -1.23
CA THR A 69 -3.01 -5.17 -1.51
C THR A 69 -4.16 -5.95 -0.88
N ARG A 70 -3.98 -7.06 -0.11
CA ARG A 70 -5.09 -7.64 0.71
C ARG A 70 -4.76 -8.75 1.72
N PRO A 71 -5.44 -8.72 2.90
CA PRO A 71 -6.50 -9.70 3.18
C PRO A 71 -7.81 -9.03 3.64
N THR A 72 -8.91 -9.28 2.90
CA THR A 72 -10.20 -8.53 2.94
C THR A 72 -10.02 -7.12 2.37
N ALA A 73 -10.87 -6.62 1.46
CA ALA A 73 -10.73 -5.22 1.05
C ALA A 73 -10.83 -4.36 2.32
N PRO A 74 -9.74 -3.75 2.83
CA PRO A 74 -9.92 -2.78 3.89
C PRO A 74 -10.85 -1.74 3.26
N GLN A 75 -11.93 -1.38 3.96
CA GLN A 75 -12.77 -0.30 3.45
C GLN A 75 -11.84 0.88 3.22
N THR A 76 -11.63 1.25 1.97
CA THR A 76 -10.80 2.39 1.64
C THR A 76 -11.67 3.61 1.60
N LEU A 77 -11.18 4.72 2.14
CA LEU A 77 -11.88 5.98 2.25
C LEU A 77 -11.17 7.02 1.38
N THR A 78 -11.94 7.88 0.74
CA THR A 78 -11.43 9.15 0.22
C THR A 78 -10.97 10.04 1.38
N LEU A 79 -10.15 11.06 1.07
CA LEU A 79 -9.74 12.05 2.07
C LEU A 79 -10.95 12.72 2.76
N GLY A 80 -12.01 13.01 1.99
CA GLY A 80 -13.25 13.60 2.51
C GLY A 80 -14.03 12.67 3.44
N GLU A 81 -14.14 11.38 3.08
CA GLU A 81 -14.76 10.38 3.96
C GLU A 81 -13.94 10.16 5.24
N LEU A 82 -12.62 10.20 5.15
CA LEU A 82 -11.73 10.12 6.30
C LEU A 82 -11.90 11.35 7.21
N ALA A 83 -12.03 12.55 6.64
CA ALA A 83 -12.31 13.78 7.36
C ALA A 83 -13.67 13.73 8.08
N GLU A 84 -14.72 13.31 7.39
CA GLU A 84 -16.07 13.18 7.94
C GLU A 84 -16.10 12.20 9.13
N ARG A 85 -15.51 11.01 8.96
CA ARG A 85 -15.54 9.95 9.98
C ARG A 85 -14.62 10.22 11.17
N SER A 86 -13.47 10.85 10.93
CA SER A 86 -12.52 11.18 12.00
C SER A 86 -12.88 12.47 12.75
N GLY A 87 -13.70 13.34 12.15
CA GLY A 87 -13.95 14.70 12.63
C GLY A 87 -12.75 15.64 12.48
N VAL A 88 -11.73 15.23 11.72
CA VAL A 88 -10.52 16.02 11.45
C VAL A 88 -10.67 16.75 10.12
N ALA A 89 -10.33 18.04 10.10
CA ALA A 89 -10.41 18.83 8.87
C ALA A 89 -9.44 18.33 7.80
N GLU A 90 -9.88 18.28 6.53
CA GLU A 90 -9.06 17.85 5.39
C GLU A 90 -7.67 18.51 5.32
N PRO A 91 -7.49 19.83 5.57
CA PRO A 91 -6.16 20.43 5.55
C PRO A 91 -5.18 19.83 6.55
N LEU A 92 -5.67 19.35 7.71
CA LEU A 92 -4.83 18.66 8.68
C LEU A 92 -4.50 17.24 8.20
N LEU A 93 -5.45 16.52 7.59
CA LEU A 93 -5.18 15.22 6.99
C LEU A 93 -4.15 15.32 5.85
N SER A 94 -4.27 16.33 4.97
CA SER A 94 -3.25 16.60 3.94
C SER A 94 -1.89 16.94 4.55
N SER A 95 -1.86 17.58 5.73
CA SER A 95 -0.60 17.84 6.43
C SER A 95 0.02 16.57 7.02
N LEU A 96 -0.81 15.62 7.48
CA LEU A 96 -0.35 14.28 7.90
C LEU A 96 0.19 13.48 6.71
N GLU A 97 -0.48 13.57 5.56
CA GLU A 97 -0.03 12.95 4.30
C GLU A 97 1.34 13.49 3.88
N GLN A 98 1.51 14.81 3.83
CA GLN A 98 2.78 15.46 3.52
C GLN A 98 3.89 15.13 4.53
N ALA A 99 3.52 14.84 5.78
CA ALA A 99 4.45 14.42 6.83
C ALA A 99 4.82 12.92 6.76
N GLY A 100 4.20 12.14 5.86
CA GLY A 100 4.36 10.69 5.78
C GLY A 100 3.68 9.92 6.92
N LEU A 101 2.78 10.57 7.66
CA LEU A 101 2.02 9.99 8.76
C LEU A 101 0.68 9.39 8.32
N LEU A 102 0.23 9.75 7.12
CA LEU A 102 -0.92 9.19 6.44
C LEU A 102 -0.46 8.80 5.04
N VAL A 103 -0.68 7.56 4.61
CA VAL A 103 -0.15 7.07 3.32
C VAL A 103 -1.30 6.52 2.50
N PRO A 104 -1.61 7.10 1.32
CA PRO A 104 -2.65 6.57 0.46
C PRO A 104 -2.22 5.21 -0.12
N VAL A 105 -3.19 4.32 -0.28
CA VAL A 105 -3.07 3.12 -1.11
C VAL A 105 -2.85 3.56 -2.56
N GLU A 106 -1.78 3.09 -3.17
CA GLU A 106 -1.50 3.41 -4.57
C GLU A 106 -2.53 2.76 -5.50
N GLY A 107 -2.90 3.45 -6.58
CA GLY A 107 -3.49 2.84 -7.77
C GLY A 107 -4.93 3.04 -8.13
N GLY A 108 -5.63 3.90 -7.40
CA GLY A 108 -6.89 4.46 -7.83
C GLY A 108 -6.73 5.68 -8.74
N GLU A 109 -7.84 6.11 -9.36
CA GLU A 109 -7.93 7.42 -10.02
C GLU A 109 -7.80 8.59 -9.02
N GLN A 110 -8.01 8.32 -7.73
CA GLN A 110 -7.89 9.25 -6.62
C GLN A 110 -7.19 8.59 -5.43
N PRO A 111 -6.54 9.36 -4.53
CA PRO A 111 -5.96 8.84 -3.30
C PRO A 111 -7.02 8.19 -2.41
N LEU A 112 -6.70 7.01 -1.89
CA LEU A 112 -7.57 6.22 -1.02
C LEU A 112 -6.81 5.79 0.23
N TYR A 113 -7.46 5.81 1.38
CA TYR A 113 -6.86 5.57 2.69
C TYR A 113 -7.48 4.35 3.36
N PRO A 114 -6.72 3.43 3.97
CA PRO A 114 -7.29 2.34 4.75
C PRO A 114 -8.20 2.86 5.88
N ALA A 115 -9.36 2.23 6.10
CA ALA A 115 -10.25 2.60 7.22
C ALA A 115 -9.55 2.51 8.59
N ASP A 116 -8.53 1.66 8.72
CA ASP A 116 -7.74 1.50 9.94
C ASP A 116 -6.97 2.79 10.32
N ASP A 117 -6.75 3.71 9.35
CA ASP A 117 -6.19 5.03 9.63
C ASP A 117 -7.07 5.85 10.60
N LEU A 118 -8.37 5.55 10.69
CA LEU A 118 -9.27 6.17 11.68
C LEU A 118 -8.81 5.89 13.11
N GLU A 119 -8.30 4.68 13.39
CA GLU A 119 -7.80 4.34 14.73
C GLU A 119 -6.52 5.11 15.06
N ALA A 120 -5.61 5.23 14.09
CA ALA A 120 -4.38 5.99 14.22
C ALA A 120 -4.66 7.49 14.43
N ILE A 121 -5.57 8.06 13.64
CA ILE A 121 -6.01 9.46 13.79
C ILE A 121 -6.63 9.67 15.17
N ALA A 122 -7.53 8.78 15.61
CA ALA A 122 -8.14 8.87 16.93
C ALA A 122 -7.11 8.79 18.06
N ALA A 123 -6.06 7.97 17.92
CA ALA A 123 -4.96 7.91 18.87
C ALA A 123 -4.17 9.23 18.94
N GLY A 124 -3.86 9.84 17.79
CA GLY A 124 -3.22 11.17 17.74
C GLY A 124 -4.07 12.25 18.41
N MET A 125 -5.38 12.24 18.17
CA MET A 125 -6.31 13.20 18.78
C MET A 125 -6.38 13.06 20.31
N LYS A 126 -6.22 11.85 20.86
CA LYS A 126 -6.13 11.65 22.32
C LYS A 126 -4.90 12.33 22.92
N LEU A 127 -3.75 12.33 22.23
CA LEU A 127 -2.54 13.03 22.68
C LEU A 127 -2.76 14.55 22.70
N ILE A 128 -3.40 15.09 21.67
CA ILE A 128 -3.73 16.51 21.57
C ILE A 128 -4.71 16.91 22.68
N ALA A 129 -5.75 16.10 22.91
CA ALA A 129 -6.71 16.31 24.00
C ALA A 129 -6.07 16.26 25.40
N ALA A 130 -4.97 15.50 25.56
CA ALA A 130 -4.18 15.46 26.79
C ALA A 130 -3.24 16.68 26.96
N GLY A 131 -3.22 17.61 26.01
CA GLY A 131 -2.46 18.86 26.08
C GLY A 131 -1.11 18.83 25.32
N VAL A 132 -0.83 17.78 24.53
CA VAL A 132 0.36 17.77 23.67
C VAL A 132 0.15 18.78 22.53
N PRO A 133 1.04 19.77 22.34
CA PRO A 133 0.89 20.75 21.26
C PRO A 133 0.96 20.08 19.89
N LEU A 134 -0.03 20.36 19.02
CA LEU A 134 -0.11 19.78 17.67
C LEU A 134 1.20 19.97 16.89
N GLY A 135 1.78 21.18 16.91
CA GLY A 135 3.04 21.45 16.19
C GLY A 135 4.19 20.55 16.66
N ALA A 136 4.36 20.37 17.98
CA ALA A 136 5.40 19.51 18.52
C ALA A 136 5.15 18.03 18.17
N LEU A 137 3.88 17.59 18.18
CA LEU A 137 3.50 16.24 17.79
C LEU A 137 3.75 15.97 16.29
N MET A 138 3.44 16.95 15.43
CA MET A 138 3.70 16.88 13.99
C MET A 138 5.19 16.77 13.68
N GLU A 139 6.04 17.56 14.34
CA GLU A 139 7.50 17.48 14.13
C GLU A 139 8.06 16.12 14.57
N LEU A 140 7.67 15.64 15.75
CA LEU A 140 8.06 14.29 16.21
C LEU A 140 7.56 13.20 15.26
N GLY A 141 6.33 13.36 14.75
CA GLY A 141 5.73 12.44 13.80
C GLY A 141 6.49 12.38 12.47
N LYS A 142 6.92 13.52 11.92
CA LYS A 142 7.74 13.57 10.70
C LYS A 142 9.07 12.83 10.87
N GLU A 143 9.77 13.08 11.97
CA GLU A 143 11.03 12.38 12.27
C GLU A 143 10.81 10.87 12.40
N HIS A 144 9.72 10.48 13.08
CA HIS A 144 9.32 9.09 13.22
C HIS A 144 9.02 8.44 11.87
N ALA A 145 8.18 9.06 11.03
CA ALA A 145 7.82 8.55 9.71
C ALA A 145 9.06 8.32 8.84
N ALA A 146 9.99 9.27 8.82
CA ALA A 146 11.24 9.13 8.07
C ALA A 146 12.12 7.98 8.60
N ALA A 147 12.17 7.76 9.91
CA ALA A 147 12.92 6.65 10.50
C ALA A 147 12.27 5.29 10.22
N VAL A 148 10.94 5.23 10.27
CA VAL A 148 10.16 4.03 9.96
C VAL A 148 10.29 3.66 8.48
N ASP A 149 10.20 4.62 7.55
CA ASP A 149 10.38 4.35 6.11
C ASP A 149 11.74 3.70 5.82
N ARG A 150 12.83 4.25 6.40
CA ARG A 150 14.16 3.64 6.26
C ARG A 150 14.21 2.21 6.78
N THR A 151 13.61 1.96 7.94
CA THR A 151 13.57 0.63 8.57
C THR A 151 12.72 -0.34 7.75
N ALA A 152 11.58 0.11 7.23
CA ALA A 152 10.68 -0.69 6.41
C ALA A 152 11.35 -1.14 5.11
N ARG A 153 12.08 -0.25 4.42
CA ARG A 153 12.86 -0.60 3.23
C ARG A 153 13.89 -1.70 3.53
N GLN A 154 14.65 -1.57 4.62
CA GLN A 154 15.60 -2.60 5.04
C GLN A 154 14.93 -3.93 5.40
N ALA A 155 13.74 -3.88 6.00
CA ALA A 155 12.97 -5.08 6.32
C ALA A 155 12.48 -5.79 5.05
N VAL A 156 12.08 -5.04 4.02
CA VAL A 156 11.73 -5.58 2.70
C VAL A 156 12.94 -6.23 2.04
N ASP A 157 14.13 -5.60 2.09
CA ASP A 157 15.37 -6.20 1.56
C ASP A 157 15.69 -7.55 2.24
N LEU A 158 15.53 -7.62 3.57
CA LEU A 158 15.72 -8.87 4.32
C LEU A 158 14.68 -9.94 3.95
N PHE A 159 13.42 -9.54 3.75
CA PHE A 159 12.39 -10.46 3.30
C PHE A 159 12.69 -11.02 1.90
N ASP A 160 13.09 -10.16 0.98
CA ASP A 160 13.42 -10.55 -0.39
C ASP A 160 14.55 -11.58 -0.40
N HIS A 161 15.66 -11.26 0.28
CA HIS A 161 16.84 -12.11 0.29
C HIS A 161 16.65 -13.43 1.07
N HIS A 162 15.96 -13.40 2.22
CA HIS A 162 15.88 -14.58 3.10
C HIS A 162 14.61 -15.41 2.96
N VAL A 163 13.54 -14.83 2.42
CA VAL A 163 12.24 -15.49 2.31
C VAL A 163 11.91 -15.77 0.85
N ARG A 164 11.88 -14.73 0.00
CA ARG A 164 11.50 -14.89 -1.41
C ARG A 164 12.48 -15.78 -2.16
N GLU A 165 13.77 -15.40 -2.18
CA GLU A 165 14.79 -16.16 -2.93
C GLU A 165 14.81 -17.63 -2.50
N ARG A 166 14.66 -17.90 -1.19
CA ARG A 166 14.60 -19.25 -0.64
C ARG A 166 13.39 -20.03 -1.13
N ILE A 167 12.19 -19.45 -1.13
CA ILE A 167 10.97 -20.10 -1.61
C ILE A 167 11.06 -20.38 -3.12
N GLN A 168 11.64 -19.45 -3.89
CA GLN A 168 11.88 -19.66 -5.32
C GLN A 168 12.90 -20.78 -5.59
N ALA A 169 13.97 -20.85 -4.79
CA ALA A 169 15.02 -21.86 -4.93
C ALA A 169 14.59 -23.29 -4.54
N GLU A 170 13.55 -23.44 -3.71
CA GLU A 170 12.96 -24.75 -3.40
C GLU A 170 12.37 -25.45 -4.64
N GLY A 171 12.02 -24.69 -5.68
CA GLY A 171 11.39 -25.20 -6.90
C GLY A 171 9.97 -25.71 -6.67
N GLY A 172 9.27 -26.04 -7.75
CA GLY A 172 7.90 -26.57 -7.71
C GLY A 172 6.93 -25.83 -8.62
N GLU A 173 5.64 -26.09 -8.43
CA GLU A 173 4.58 -25.40 -9.17
C GLU A 173 4.54 -23.92 -8.76
N THR A 174 4.55 -23.01 -9.76
CA THR A 174 4.59 -21.55 -9.55
C THR A 174 3.50 -21.07 -8.61
N GLU A 175 2.25 -21.49 -8.81
CA GLU A 175 1.14 -21.08 -7.96
C GLU A 175 1.30 -21.54 -6.50
N ALA A 176 1.94 -22.68 -6.26
CA ALA A 176 2.18 -23.18 -4.90
C ALA A 176 3.25 -22.34 -4.19
N ALA A 177 4.30 -21.94 -4.92
CA ALA A 177 5.34 -21.04 -4.41
C ALA A 177 4.76 -19.65 -4.10
N GLU A 178 3.91 -19.11 -4.97
CA GLU A 178 3.23 -17.83 -4.78
C GLU A 178 2.32 -17.84 -3.55
N ARG A 179 1.46 -18.87 -3.41
CA ARG A 179 0.60 -19.03 -2.22
C ARG A 179 1.41 -19.11 -0.94
N LYS A 180 2.54 -19.82 -0.96
CA LYS A 180 3.45 -19.93 0.19
C LYS A 180 4.12 -18.59 0.52
N LEU A 181 4.55 -17.84 -0.48
CA LEU A 181 5.15 -16.52 -0.30
C LEU A 181 4.15 -15.54 0.32
N LEU A 182 2.92 -15.52 -0.18
CA LEU A 182 1.80 -14.72 0.35
C LEU A 182 1.51 -15.02 1.82
N GLN A 183 1.37 -16.30 2.16
CA GLN A 183 1.12 -16.71 3.53
C GLN A 183 2.27 -16.28 4.45
N THR A 184 3.51 -16.55 4.03
CA THR A 184 4.69 -16.20 4.82
C THR A 184 4.83 -14.69 5.00
N PHE A 185 4.52 -13.90 3.97
CA PHE A 185 4.51 -12.44 4.05
C PHE A 185 3.54 -11.93 5.10
N ASN A 186 2.28 -12.41 5.09
CA ASN A 186 1.26 -11.99 6.06
C ASN A 186 1.65 -12.38 7.50
N ASP A 187 2.16 -13.60 7.70
CA ASP A 187 2.61 -14.07 9.00
C ASP A 187 3.76 -13.21 9.55
N LEU A 188 4.72 -12.84 8.69
CA LEU A 188 5.85 -12.00 9.06
C LEU A 188 5.44 -10.54 9.29
N LEU A 189 4.49 -10.02 8.51
CA LEU A 189 3.96 -8.68 8.71
C LEU A 189 3.30 -8.55 10.09
N GLU A 190 2.46 -9.52 10.48
CA GLU A 190 1.84 -9.56 11.81
C GLU A 190 2.88 -9.67 12.93
N ALA A 191 3.86 -10.56 12.77
CA ALA A 191 4.95 -10.74 13.73
C ALA A 191 5.77 -9.45 13.90
N SER A 192 6.07 -8.76 12.79
CA SER A 192 6.82 -7.50 12.80
C SER A 192 6.06 -6.40 13.54
N GLY A 193 4.75 -6.26 13.31
CA GLY A 193 3.91 -5.28 14.00
C GLY A 193 3.88 -5.51 15.51
N THR A 194 3.86 -6.78 15.94
CA THR A 194 3.97 -7.14 17.36
C THR A 194 5.32 -6.74 17.97
N LEU A 195 6.42 -7.00 17.27
CA LEU A 195 7.77 -6.63 17.72
C LEU A 195 7.94 -5.11 17.82
N VAL A 196 7.52 -4.37 16.80
CA VAL A 196 7.61 -2.91 16.74
C VAL A 196 6.83 -2.28 17.89
N ARG A 197 5.56 -2.67 18.07
CA ARG A 197 4.72 -2.17 19.18
C ARG A 197 5.36 -2.44 20.53
N HIS A 198 5.82 -3.67 20.77
CA HIS A 198 6.45 -4.04 22.04
C HIS A 198 7.74 -3.24 22.29
N HIS A 199 8.63 -3.17 21.30
CA HIS A 199 9.91 -2.46 21.45
C HIS A 199 9.71 -0.96 21.66
N PHE A 200 8.75 -0.35 20.95
CA PHE A 200 8.41 1.06 21.11
C PHE A 200 7.90 1.36 22.53
N GLN A 201 6.95 0.56 23.04
CA GLN A 201 6.44 0.69 24.41
C GLN A 201 7.55 0.55 25.46
N ARG A 202 8.43 -0.44 25.31
CA ARG A 202 9.57 -0.64 26.22
C ARG A 202 10.54 0.54 26.21
N SER A 203 10.81 1.08 25.02
CA SER A 203 11.73 2.21 24.85
C SER A 203 11.15 3.50 25.44
N LEU A 204 9.85 3.75 25.26
CA LEU A 204 9.16 4.89 25.89
C LEU A 204 9.19 4.81 27.42
N LEU A 205 8.86 3.66 28.00
CA LEU A 205 8.88 3.48 29.46
C LEU A 205 10.28 3.66 30.04
N ARG A 206 11.31 3.18 29.32
CA ARG A 206 12.71 3.39 29.69
C ARG A 206 13.06 4.88 29.67
N ALA A 207 12.75 5.59 28.60
CA ALA A 207 13.05 7.02 28.46
C ALA A 207 12.32 7.86 29.54
N ALA A 208 11.06 7.54 29.84
CA ALA A 208 10.30 8.20 30.90
C ALA A 208 10.96 8.00 32.28
N ARG A 209 11.41 6.78 32.59
CA ARG A 209 12.11 6.48 33.84
C ARG A 209 13.43 7.27 33.96
N GLU A 210 14.25 7.25 32.91
CA GLU A 210 15.51 7.99 32.86
C GLU A 210 15.30 9.51 33.03
N HIS A 211 14.18 10.05 32.52
CA HIS A 211 13.83 11.46 32.68
C HIS A 211 13.41 11.82 34.11
N ILE A 212 12.66 10.94 34.79
CA ILE A 212 12.28 11.12 36.19
C ILE A 212 13.51 11.07 37.10
N GLU A 213 14.40 10.09 36.90
CA GLU A 213 15.64 9.94 37.68
C GLU A 213 16.60 11.12 37.53
N LYS A 214 16.57 11.84 36.40
CA LYS A 214 17.39 13.05 36.18
C LYS A 214 16.79 14.32 36.78
N ARG A 215 15.50 14.32 37.13
CA ARG A 215 14.79 15.48 37.68
C ARG A 215 14.56 15.41 39.19
N GLY A 216 14.67 14.22 39.79
CA GLY A 216 14.65 14.00 41.24
C GLY A 216 16.03 14.10 41.85
#